data_AF-A0AAN0LEQ7-F1
#
_entry.id   AF-A0AAN0LEQ7-F1
#
_cell.length_a   1.000
_cell.length_b   1.000
_cell.length_c   1.000
_cell.angle_alpha   90.00
_cell.angle_beta   90.00
_cell.angle_gamma   90.00
#
_symmetry.space_group_name_H-M   'P 1'
#
loop_
_entity.id
_entity.type
_entity.pdbx_description
1 polymer ?
#
loop_
_entity_poly.entity_id
_entity_poly.type
_entity_poly.pdbx_seq_one_letter_code
_entity_poly.pdbx_strand_id
1 'polypeptide(L)'
;MIVWHVFAAISTLTLLGVAVHIFRSSFNFIPDLFVSGSGRFFREHMINDMLSANYGFWDMIAGTEYDKEGFYEFFSLKNLRICCTHTMAVGLAAFLAFNPLWEKFTEVADKAPSWLWALFIYRIENLTFI
;
A
#
# COMPACT_ATOMS: atom_id res chain seq x y z
N MET A 1 5.25 0.90 -25.02
CA MET A 1 5.60 2.34 -25.03
C MET A 1 5.90 2.76 -23.60
N ILE A 2 7.02 3.44 -23.32
CA ILE A 2 7.43 3.77 -21.94
C ILE A 2 6.37 4.56 -21.14
N VAL A 3 5.59 5.42 -21.82
CA VAL A 3 4.50 6.19 -21.22
C VAL A 3 3.44 5.28 -20.58
N TRP A 4 3.08 4.18 -21.24
CA TRP A 4 2.12 3.20 -20.71
C TRP A 4 2.63 2.56 -19.43
N HIS A 5 3.90 2.15 -19.41
CA HIS A 5 4.52 1.50 -18.26
C HIS A 5 4.62 2.42 -17.05
N VAL A 6 4.96 3.69 -17.26
CA VAL A 6 4.99 4.69 -16.18
C VAL A 6 3.57 4.94 -15.62
N PHE A 7 2.58 5.09 -16.50
CA PHE A 7 1.19 5.25 -16.07
C PHE A 7 0.67 4.04 -15.28
N ALA A 8 0.94 2.83 -15.78
CA ALA A 8 0.61 1.59 -15.08
C ALA A 8 1.31 1.51 -13.72
N ALA A 9 2.60 1.84 -13.64
CA ALA A 9 3.35 1.84 -12.39
C ALA A 9 2.75 2.79 -11.34
N ILE A 10 2.48 4.04 -11.72
CA ILE A 10 1.86 5.03 -10.83
C ILE A 10 0.48 4.55 -10.36
N SER A 11 -0.31 3.99 -11.27
CA SER A 11 -1.65 3.49 -10.95
C SER A 11 -1.59 2.32 -9.98
N THR A 12 -0.73 1.32 -10.23
CA THR A 12 -0.52 0.16 -9.35
C THR A 12 0.00 0.58 -7.98
N LEU A 13 0.99 1.49 -7.92
CA LEU A 13 1.53 1.96 -6.65
C LEU A 13 0.52 2.80 -5.85
N THR A 14 -0.31 3.59 -6.53
CA THR A 14 -1.41 4.31 -5.88
C THR A 14 -2.40 3.33 -5.27
N LEU A 15 -2.83 2.31 -6.01
CA LEU A 15 -3.73 1.26 -5.51
C LEU A 15 -3.11 0.48 -4.34
N LEU A 16 -1.80 0.22 -4.40
CA LEU A 16 -1.08 -0.40 -3.29
C LEU A 16 -1.08 0.52 -2.05
N GLY A 17 -0.91 1.83 -2.23
CA GLY A 17 -1.01 2.80 -1.13
C GLY A 17 -2.39 2.84 -0.49
N VAL A 18 -3.46 2.75 -1.30
CA VAL A 18 -4.84 2.58 -0.81
C VAL A 18 -4.96 1.28 0.00
N ALA A 19 -4.41 0.16 -0.50
CA ALA A 19 -4.44 -1.11 0.20
C ALA A 19 -3.67 -1.06 1.53
N VAL A 20 -2.52 -0.37 1.57
CA VAL A 20 -1.75 -0.14 2.81
C VAL A 20 -2.56 0.69 3.80
N HIS A 21 -3.26 1.74 3.36
CA HIS A 21 -4.13 2.54 4.20
C HIS A 21 -5.26 1.70 4.84
N ILE A 22 -5.93 0.85 4.05
CA ILE A 22 -6.97 -0.07 4.55
C ILE A 22 -6.40 -1.15 5.47
N PHE A 23 -5.26 -1.73 5.11
CA PHE A 23 -4.60 -2.74 5.92
C PHE A 23 -4.20 -2.18 7.29
N ARG A 24 -3.69 -0.95 7.31
CA ARG A 24 -3.29 -0.27 8.53
C ARG A 24 -4.50 0.00 9.44
N SER A 25 -5.61 0.50 8.92
CA SER A 25 -6.83 0.68 9.73
C SER A 25 -7.42 -0.65 10.23
N SER A 26 -7.16 -1.75 9.53
CA SER A 26 -7.59 -3.08 9.96
C SER A 26 -6.88 -3.55 11.22
N PHE A 27 -5.85 -2.87 11.72
CA PHE A 27 -5.24 -3.22 13.01
C PHE A 27 -5.80 -2.47 14.21
N ASN A 28 -6.80 -1.59 14.01
CA ASN A 28 -7.45 -0.85 15.10
C ASN A 28 -8.13 -1.74 16.14
N PHE A 29 -8.39 -3.02 15.81
CA PHE A 29 -8.96 -3.99 16.74
C PHE A 29 -7.93 -4.88 17.43
N ILE A 30 -6.63 -4.80 17.07
CA ILE A 30 -5.61 -5.57 17.80
C ILE A 30 -5.38 -4.88 19.14
N PRO A 31 -5.68 -5.56 20.27
CA PRO A 31 -5.54 -4.97 21.59
C PRO A 31 -4.09 -4.59 21.84
N ASP A 32 -3.93 -3.46 22.52
CA ASP A 32 -2.67 -2.82 22.86
C ASP A 32 -1.51 -3.79 23.03
N LEU A 33 -0.52 -3.68 22.14
CA LEU A 33 0.85 -3.91 22.58
C LEU A 33 1.25 -2.69 23.42
N PHE A 34 0.67 -2.59 24.62
CA PHE A 34 1.20 -1.79 25.69
C PHE A 34 2.60 -2.34 25.97
N VAL A 35 3.59 -1.70 25.35
CA VAL A 35 4.86 -1.31 25.96
C VAL A 35 5.50 -2.43 26.81
N SER A 36 5.96 -3.49 26.15
CA SER A 36 7.12 -4.26 26.65
C SER A 36 8.37 -3.91 25.83
N GLY A 37 8.51 -2.62 25.50
CA GLY A 37 9.66 -2.10 24.77
C GLY A 37 10.95 -2.54 25.44
N SER A 38 11.76 -3.29 24.69
CA SER A 38 13.08 -3.79 25.09
C SER A 38 14.16 -2.70 25.03
N GLY A 39 13.79 -1.45 24.73
CA GLY A 39 14.68 -0.31 24.51
C GLY A 39 15.33 -0.32 23.12
N ARG A 40 14.87 -1.17 22.20
CA ARG A 40 15.45 -1.32 20.85
C ARG A 40 14.65 -0.52 19.84
N PHE A 41 14.84 0.80 19.86
CA PHE A 41 14.19 1.79 19.00
C PHE A 41 13.94 1.29 17.56
N PHE A 42 14.99 0.95 16.81
CA PHE A 42 14.86 0.55 15.40
C PHE A 42 14.02 -0.72 15.15
N ARG A 43 14.06 -1.68 16.07
CA ARG A 43 13.29 -2.92 15.94
C ARG A 43 11.83 -2.71 16.32
N GLU A 44 11.60 -1.91 17.35
CA GLU A 44 10.26 -1.60 17.86
C GLU A 44 9.52 -0.68 16.90
N HIS A 45 10.21 0.22 16.19
CA HIS A 45 9.60 1.03 15.12
C HIS A 45 9.00 0.20 13.99
N MET A 46 9.68 -0.83 13.50
CA MET A 46 9.14 -1.60 12.37
C MET A 46 7.81 -2.27 12.68
N ILE A 47 7.60 -2.67 13.94
CA ILE A 47 6.37 -3.31 14.39
C ILE A 47 5.34 -2.25 14.77
N ASN A 48 5.73 -1.23 15.53
CA ASN A 48 4.84 -0.17 16.00
C ASN A 48 4.31 0.72 14.87
N ASP A 49 5.13 1.01 13.85
CA ASP A 49 4.70 1.78 12.68
C ASP A 49 3.73 0.97 11.79
N MET A 50 3.76 -0.38 11.86
CA MET A 50 2.79 -1.26 11.21
C MET A 50 1.49 -1.41 12.01
N LEU A 51 1.57 -1.28 13.33
CA LEU A 51 0.41 -1.24 14.21
C LEU A 51 -0.30 0.10 14.05
N SER A 52 -1.60 0.08 14.23
CA SER A 52 -2.43 1.27 14.04
C SER A 52 -2.56 2.13 15.29
N ALA A 53 -1.83 1.79 16.35
CA ALA A 53 -1.86 2.46 17.63
C ALA A 53 -0.50 3.08 17.93
N ASN A 54 -0.53 4.30 18.48
CA ASN A 54 0.62 5.16 18.77
C ASN A 54 1.33 5.75 17.55
N TYR A 55 1.94 6.92 17.77
CA TYR A 55 2.75 7.61 16.78
C TYR A 55 4.06 6.85 16.55
N GLY A 56 4.20 6.26 15.37
CA GLY A 56 5.49 5.84 14.85
C GLY A 56 6.40 7.04 14.56
N PHE A 57 7.71 6.82 14.41
CA PHE A 57 8.64 7.89 14.05
C PHE A 57 8.28 8.50 12.68
N TRP A 58 7.96 7.64 11.71
CA TRP A 58 7.57 8.09 10.38
C TRP A 58 6.19 8.75 10.37
N ASP A 59 5.31 8.37 11.29
CA ASP A 59 4.01 9.04 11.47
C ASP A 59 4.15 10.45 12.01
N MET A 60 5.08 10.66 12.93
CA MET A 60 5.40 12.00 13.43
C MET A 60 5.96 12.88 12.31
N ILE A 61 6.82 12.34 11.44
CA ILE A 61 7.38 13.07 10.29
C ILE A 61 6.30 13.37 9.25
N ALA A 62 5.49 12.37 8.90
CA ALA A 62 4.44 12.52 7.90
C ALA A 62 3.23 13.32 8.41
N GLY A 63 3.11 13.47 9.74
CA GLY A 63 1.97 14.07 10.40
C GLY A 63 0.70 13.21 10.25
N THR A 64 0.83 11.89 10.36
CA THR A 64 -0.31 10.97 10.36
C THR A 64 -1.31 11.36 11.46
N GLU A 65 -2.59 11.39 11.12
CA GLU A 65 -3.68 11.72 12.02
C GLU A 65 -4.17 10.47 12.75
N TYR A 66 -4.47 10.66 14.03
CA TYR A 66 -5.02 9.64 14.91
C TYR A 66 -6.31 10.19 15.54
N ASP A 67 -7.22 9.29 15.89
CA ASP A 67 -8.45 9.64 16.58
C ASP A 67 -8.18 9.99 18.06
N LYS A 68 -9.25 10.35 18.78
CA LYS A 68 -9.18 10.71 20.21
C LYS A 68 -8.69 9.56 21.12
N GLU A 69 -8.78 8.32 20.65
CA GLU A 69 -8.39 7.11 21.37
C GLU A 69 -6.96 6.69 21.01
N GLY A 70 -6.31 7.39 20.07
CA GLY A 70 -4.94 7.14 19.64
C GLY A 70 -4.81 6.09 18.55
N PHE A 71 -5.91 5.73 17.88
CA PHE A 71 -5.91 4.83 16.74
C PHE A 71 -5.79 5.58 15.41
N TYR A 72 -5.24 4.91 14.41
CA TYR A 72 -5.10 5.43 13.06
C TYR A 72 -6.46 5.85 12.50
N GLU A 73 -6.57 7.12 12.11
CA GLU A 73 -7.81 7.68 11.58
C GLU A 73 -8.00 7.23 10.12
N PHE A 74 -8.88 6.24 9.92
CA PHE A 74 -9.16 5.68 8.61
C PHE A 74 -9.86 6.68 7.68
N PHE A 75 -10.75 7.53 8.19
CA PHE A 75 -11.49 8.47 7.34
C PHE A 75 -10.68 9.73 7.01
N SER A 76 -9.43 9.83 7.46
CA SER A 76 -8.55 10.94 7.13
C SER A 76 -8.05 10.87 5.69
N LEU A 77 -8.47 11.85 4.88
CA LEU A 77 -7.93 12.05 3.53
C LEU A 77 -6.42 12.36 3.55
N LYS A 78 -5.92 12.96 4.64
CA LYS A 78 -4.49 13.22 4.79
C LYS A 78 -3.72 11.91 4.94
N ASN A 79 -4.20 11.02 5.79
CA ASN A 79 -3.63 9.69 5.98
C ASN A 79 -3.61 8.87 4.68
N LEU A 80 -4.72 8.89 3.93
CA LEU A 80 -4.78 8.26 2.61
C LEU A 80 -3.72 8.84 1.66
N ARG A 81 -3.59 10.17 1.60
CA ARG A 81 -2.57 10.84 0.77
C ARG A 81 -1.15 10.48 1.20
N ILE A 82 -0.87 10.44 2.50
CA ILE A 82 0.43 10.02 3.05
C ILE A 82 0.75 8.60 2.58
N CYS A 83 -0.17 7.65 2.74
CA CYS A 83 0.04 6.27 2.30
C CYS A 83 0.31 6.19 0.79
N CYS A 84 -0.54 6.81 -0.05
CA CYS A 84 -0.35 6.80 -1.50
C CYS A 84 0.97 7.44 -1.93
N THR A 85 1.29 8.62 -1.41
CA THR A 85 2.53 9.34 -1.77
C THR A 85 3.77 8.59 -1.32
N HIS A 86 3.77 8.02 -0.11
CA HIS A 86 4.88 7.23 0.40
C HIS A 86 5.08 5.95 -0.41
N THR A 87 4.01 5.19 -0.67
CA THR A 87 4.08 3.97 -1.49
C THR A 87 4.54 4.27 -2.92
N MET A 88 4.07 5.36 -3.52
CA MET A 88 4.57 5.81 -4.83
C MET A 88 6.05 6.15 -4.79
N ALA A 89 6.50 6.96 -3.82
CA ALA A 89 7.89 7.38 -3.73
C ALA A 89 8.84 6.19 -3.55
N VAL A 90 8.53 5.30 -2.60
CA VAL A 90 9.33 4.10 -2.32
C VAL A 90 9.27 3.11 -3.49
N GLY A 91 8.09 2.89 -4.07
CA GLY A 91 7.90 1.96 -5.19
C GLY A 91 8.62 2.42 -6.46
N LEU A 92 8.55 3.71 -6.79
CA LEU A 92 9.30 4.29 -7.91
C LEU A 92 10.80 4.23 -7.64
N ALA A 93 11.25 4.55 -6.43
CA ALA A 93 12.66 4.40 -6.06
C ALA A 93 13.13 2.94 -6.22
N ALA A 94 12.32 1.96 -5.83
CA ALA A 94 12.62 0.55 -6.03
C ALA A 94 12.69 0.16 -7.52
N PHE A 95 11.74 0.61 -8.33
CA PHE A 95 11.79 0.37 -9.77
C PHE A 95 13.03 0.96 -10.44
N LEU A 96 13.43 2.17 -10.04
CA LEU A 96 14.63 2.84 -10.59
C LEU A 96 15.94 2.25 -10.06
N ALA A 97 15.96 1.74 -8.83
CA ALA A 97 17.15 1.15 -8.22
C ALA A 97 17.41 -0.29 -8.68
N PHE A 98 16.37 -1.03 -9.08
CA PHE A 98 16.47 -2.45 -9.40
C PHE A 98 15.97 -2.74 -10.82
N ASN A 99 16.87 -2.72 -11.80
CA ASN A 99 16.57 -3.02 -13.22
C ASN A 99 15.72 -4.30 -13.42
N PRO A 100 16.01 -5.44 -12.74
CA PRO A 100 15.20 -6.65 -12.92
C PRO A 100 13.75 -6.49 -12.46
N LEU A 101 13.47 -5.57 -11.52
CA LEU A 101 12.12 -5.31 -11.03
C LEU A 101 11.32 -4.50 -12.06
N TRP A 102 11.95 -3.48 -12.64
CA TRP A 102 11.34 -2.69 -13.72
C TRP A 102 11.02 -3.56 -14.93
N GLU A 103 11.97 -4.37 -15.42
CA GLU A 103 11.77 -5.25 -16.57
C GLU A 103 10.59 -6.22 -16.36
N LYS A 104 10.56 -6.91 -15.21
CA LYS A 104 9.45 -7.81 -14.85
C LYS A 104 8.12 -7.08 -14.74
N PHE A 105 8.11 -5.88 -14.18
CA PHE A 105 6.90 -5.08 -14.09
C PHE A 105 6.37 -4.74 -15.49
N THR A 106 7.24 -4.28 -16.40
CA THR A 106 6.83 -3.96 -17.78
C THR A 106 6.30 -5.18 -18.53
N GLU A 107 6.92 -6.34 -18.35
CA GLU A 107 6.46 -7.60 -18.93
C GLU A 107 5.04 -7.96 -18.46
N VAL A 108 4.79 -7.86 -17.16
CA VAL A 108 3.45 -8.10 -16.59
C VAL A 108 2.45 -7.06 -17.08
N ALA A 109 2.84 -5.79 -17.12
CA ALA A 109 1.99 -4.69 -17.58
C ALA A 109 1.58 -4.83 -19.06
N ASP A 110 2.42 -5.43 -19.89
CA ASP A 110 2.10 -5.71 -21.30
C ASP A 110 1.18 -6.92 -21.46
N LYS A 111 1.33 -7.96 -20.62
CA LYS A 111 0.55 -9.20 -20.71
C LYS A 111 -0.81 -9.13 -20.00
N ALA A 112 -0.89 -8.38 -18.90
CA ALA A 112 -2.08 -8.35 -18.03
C ALA A 112 -3.37 -7.91 -18.76
N PRO A 113 -3.38 -6.89 -19.63
CA PRO A 113 -4.59 -6.48 -20.34
C PRO A 113 -5.19 -7.61 -21.20
N SER A 114 -4.34 -8.32 -21.96
CA SER A 114 -4.79 -9.45 -22.78
C SER A 114 -5.33 -10.59 -21.94
N TRP A 115 -4.68 -10.89 -20.81
CA TRP A 115 -5.15 -11.92 -19.88
C TRP A 115 -6.49 -11.56 -19.23
N LEU A 116 -6.65 -10.32 -18.76
CA LEU A 116 -7.90 -9.83 -18.19
C LEU A 116 -9.03 -9.83 -19.22
N TRP A 117 -8.73 -9.46 -20.46
CA TRP A 117 -9.70 -9.52 -21.55
C TRP A 117 -10.15 -10.96 -21.84
N ALA A 118 -9.21 -11.89 -21.95
CA ALA A 118 -9.52 -13.31 -22.14
C ALA A 118 -10.37 -13.85 -20.99
N LEU A 119 -10.04 -13.50 -19.74
CA LEU A 119 -10.83 -13.87 -18.57
C LEU A 119 -12.25 -13.29 -18.64
N PHE A 120 -12.39 -12.02 -19.04
CA PHE A 120 -13.69 -11.37 -19.18
C PHE A 120 -14.57 -12.07 -20.22
N ILE A 121 -14.03 -12.35 -21.41
CA ILE A 121 -14.75 -13.08 -22.46
C ILE A 121 -15.15 -14.47 -21.97
N TYR A 122 -14.21 -15.21 -21.37
CA TYR A 122 -14.49 -16.52 -20.80
C TYR A 122 -15.66 -16.46 -19.79
N ARG A 123 -15.70 -15.44 -18.93
CA ARG A 123 -16.79 -15.27 -17.96
C ARG A 123 -18.14 -14.98 -18.62
N ILE A 124 -18.18 -14.21 -19.72
CA ILE A 124 -19.41 -13.96 -20.48
C ILE A 124 -19.90 -15.26 -21.15
N GLU A 125 -19.00 -15.97 -21.82
CA GLU A 125 -19.35 -17.21 -22.55
C GLU A 125 -19.86 -18.32 -21.63
N ASN A 126 -19.39 -18.33 -20.38
CA ASN A 126 -19.76 -19.31 -19.37
C ASN A 126 -20.74 -18.74 -18.31
N LEU A 127 -21.38 -17.61 -18.60
CA LEU A 127 -22.33 -17.01 -17.66
C LEU A 127 -23.66 -17.78 -17.71
N THR A 128 -23.91 -18.61 -16.70
CA THR A 128 -25.21 -19.27 -16.52
C THR A 128 -26.13 -18.37 -15.69
N PHE A 129 -27.22 -17.91 -16.28
CA PHE A 129 -28.31 -17.29 -15.54
C PHE A 129 -29.17 -18.40 -14.92
N ILE A 130 -29.32 -18.39 -13.60
CA ILE A 130 -30.30 -19.21 -12.87
C ILE A 130 -31.63 -18.45 -12.86
#